data_AF-U2RN91-F1
#
_entry.id   AF-U2RN91-F1
#
_cell.length_a   1.000
_cell.length_b   1.000
_cell.length_c   1.000
_cell.angle_alpha   90.00
_cell.angle_beta   90.00
_cell.angle_gamma   90.00
#
_symmetry.space_group_name_H-M   'P 1'
#
loop_
_entity.id
_entity.type
_entity.pdbx_description
1 polymer ?
#
loop_
_entity_poly.entity_id
_entity_poly.type
_entity_poly.pdbx_seq_one_letter_code
_entity_poly.pdbx_strand_id
1 'polypeptide(L)'
;MVMKNKIFKVLIIAILSANVVYAESSRKIRISDVPMSKIEEDYKKLGDREDLFIKDKNGVYKYSYGDTVQKLNGIDPKTVEVFNKFYLKDKNGVYYLDKNKIKILNLEGMDLKTLEVVDNSYLKDKNSVYLVQENKLKRLEKIDPNTFKNVGGNYVKDKNGVYKYYFTYITINDKELKKEPNFDAKTFEIVDPDGRYVKDKNNVYCDGEIINGADPATFEMLKKGNINYTKDKNNIYYWKTKIEGVDRDTFKIMENPNFSKDKNNIYFLGEKTESESYPPEYEKKGNDVYYKNKKLKDIDANTFETMIPFFGFKDKNGYYVLDRDGSVVKINDKEVKIKNLAKSSFNSNFFYDGKNLYFIKNHKFEKIKKAPKTDGISEISDRYVEIGKVYYLDYDKGELIKLEKNDGRGVFFALGEDYGKDFNLNAEGVETTRRYIYFKGRILKNADYDSFGIKYNDQKNVFEIRDKNRVYETLKNE
;
A
#
# COMPACT_ATOMS: atom_id res chain seq x y z
N MET A 1 10.88 37.04 -47.03
CA MET A 1 10.92 35.59 -46.69
C MET A 1 11.88 35.22 -45.55
N VAL A 2 12.57 36.18 -44.89
CA VAL A 2 13.54 35.86 -43.80
C VAL A 2 13.01 36.15 -42.38
N MET A 3 11.92 36.90 -42.22
CA MET A 3 11.34 37.25 -40.90
C MET A 3 10.42 36.18 -40.28
N LYS A 4 9.76 35.32 -41.09
CA LYS A 4 8.86 34.28 -40.56
C LYS A 4 9.59 33.15 -39.79
N ASN A 5 10.86 32.88 -40.11
CA ASN A 5 11.63 31.82 -39.47
C ASN A 5 12.21 32.21 -38.10
N LYS A 6 12.38 33.50 -37.80
CA LYS A 6 12.79 33.96 -36.46
C LYS A 6 11.62 33.96 -35.48
N ILE A 7 10.41 34.32 -35.93
CA ILE A 7 9.21 34.31 -35.07
C ILE A 7 8.82 32.88 -34.66
N PHE A 8 8.97 31.88 -35.53
CA PHE A 8 8.68 30.48 -35.18
C PHE A 8 9.68 29.88 -34.17
N LYS A 9 10.97 30.25 -34.24
CA LYS A 9 11.95 29.82 -33.24
C LYS A 9 11.77 30.52 -31.89
N VAL A 10 11.36 31.79 -31.88
CA VAL A 10 11.08 32.53 -30.63
C VAL A 10 9.80 32.04 -29.97
N LEU A 11 8.78 31.62 -30.76
CA LEU A 11 7.54 31.05 -30.20
C LEU A 11 7.77 29.66 -29.56
N ILE A 12 8.65 28.83 -30.13
CA ILE A 12 9.02 27.54 -29.52
C ILE A 12 9.81 27.73 -28.22
N ILE A 13 10.64 28.77 -28.13
CA ILE A 13 11.42 29.07 -26.91
C ILE A 13 10.52 29.69 -25.81
N ALA A 14 9.51 30.48 -26.17
CA ALA A 14 8.58 31.09 -25.20
C ALA A 14 7.52 30.13 -24.64
N ILE A 15 7.23 29.01 -25.33
CA ILE A 15 6.31 27.97 -24.84
C ILE A 15 6.95 27.10 -23.73
N LEU A 16 8.27 27.12 -23.59
CA LEU A 16 8.97 26.37 -22.52
C LEU A 16 8.78 26.98 -21.12
N SER A 17 8.30 28.23 -21.00
CA SER A 17 8.20 28.93 -19.72
C SER A 17 6.78 29.08 -19.16
N ALA A 18 5.74 28.58 -19.84
CA ALA A 18 4.37 28.67 -19.31
C ALA A 18 3.48 27.51 -19.78
N ASN A 19 2.81 26.91 -18.78
CA ASN A 19 1.52 26.24 -18.90
C ASN A 19 1.46 24.88 -19.62
N VAL A 20 0.69 23.98 -18.98
CA VAL A 20 0.22 22.73 -19.54
C VAL A 20 -0.45 22.99 -20.90
N VAL A 21 0.21 22.62 -21.99
CA VAL A 21 -0.37 22.68 -23.34
C VAL A 21 -1.26 21.46 -23.53
N TYR A 22 -2.58 21.67 -23.49
CA TYR A 22 -3.54 20.69 -23.97
C TYR A 22 -3.69 20.85 -25.48
N ALA A 23 -3.40 19.81 -26.25
CA ALA A 23 -3.81 19.75 -27.65
C ALA A 23 -5.27 19.29 -27.72
N GLU A 24 -6.13 20.02 -28.42
CA GLU A 24 -7.53 19.65 -28.62
C GLU A 24 -7.65 18.42 -29.54
N SER A 25 -8.38 17.41 -29.08
CA SER A 25 -8.84 16.29 -29.91
C SER A 25 -9.96 16.72 -30.87
N SER A 26 -10.05 16.09 -32.04
CA SER A 26 -11.16 16.36 -32.98
C SER A 26 -12.53 15.96 -32.42
N ARG A 27 -13.62 16.36 -33.11
CA ARG A 27 -14.93 15.74 -32.91
C ARG A 27 -14.86 14.23 -33.19
N LYS A 28 -15.74 13.46 -32.55
CA LYS A 28 -15.90 12.01 -32.80
C LYS A 28 -16.41 11.78 -34.22
N ILE A 29 -15.89 10.75 -34.89
CA ILE A 29 -16.32 10.27 -36.21
C ILE A 29 -16.67 8.78 -36.11
N ARG A 30 -17.42 8.23 -37.08
CA ARG A 30 -17.66 6.77 -37.09
C ARG A 30 -16.39 6.04 -37.50
N ILE A 31 -16.18 4.84 -36.97
CA ILE A 31 -15.03 4.01 -37.35
C ILE A 31 -15.04 3.66 -38.84
N SER A 32 -16.23 3.55 -39.45
CA SER A 32 -16.44 3.33 -40.88
C SER A 32 -15.85 4.43 -41.76
N ASP A 33 -15.66 5.62 -41.20
CA ASP A 33 -15.17 6.80 -41.92
C ASP A 33 -13.64 6.90 -41.88
N VAL A 34 -12.97 6.01 -41.13
CA VAL A 34 -11.52 5.85 -41.16
C VAL A 34 -11.15 4.95 -42.34
N PRO A 35 -10.24 5.35 -43.23
CA PRO A 35 -9.82 4.54 -44.38
C PRO A 35 -9.27 3.18 -43.93
N MET A 36 -10.13 2.16 -44.00
CA MET A 36 -9.93 0.84 -43.42
C MET A 36 -8.92 -0.04 -44.18
N SER A 37 -8.30 0.47 -45.25
CA SER A 37 -7.40 -0.29 -46.12
C SER A 37 -5.93 -0.36 -45.66
N LYS A 38 -5.57 0.21 -44.49
CA LYS A 38 -4.23 0.15 -43.90
C LYS A 38 -4.24 0.33 -42.36
N ILE A 39 -5.04 -0.43 -41.61
CA ILE A 39 -4.78 -0.58 -40.17
C ILE A 39 -3.68 -1.63 -40.04
N GLU A 40 -2.47 -1.21 -39.65
CA GLU A 40 -1.49 -2.12 -39.09
C GLU A 40 -1.97 -2.53 -37.70
N GLU A 41 -2.32 -3.82 -37.58
CA GLU A 41 -2.77 -4.50 -36.38
C GLU A 41 -1.70 -4.53 -35.27
N ASP A 42 -1.35 -3.39 -34.67
CA ASP A 42 -0.61 -3.35 -33.40
C ASP A 42 -1.58 -3.59 -32.22
N TYR A 43 -2.34 -4.68 -32.29
CA TYR A 43 -3.25 -5.16 -31.23
C TYR A 43 -2.44 -5.55 -29.99
N LYS A 44 -2.17 -4.60 -29.08
CA LYS A 44 -1.83 -4.92 -27.69
C LYS A 44 -3.08 -4.80 -26.82
N LYS A 45 -3.62 -5.94 -26.38
CA LYS A 45 -4.59 -5.98 -25.27
C LYS A 45 -3.92 -5.40 -24.03
N LEU A 46 -4.31 -4.18 -23.64
CA LEU A 46 -3.86 -3.50 -22.43
C LEU A 46 -4.93 -3.65 -21.33
N GLY A 47 -5.08 -4.86 -20.77
CA GLY A 47 -5.96 -5.15 -19.63
C GLY A 47 -7.45 -5.40 -19.97
N ASP A 48 -8.31 -5.29 -18.95
CA ASP A 48 -9.71 -5.78 -18.97
C ASP A 48 -10.75 -4.79 -19.55
N ARG A 49 -10.32 -3.57 -19.92
CA ARG A 49 -11.11 -2.62 -20.72
C ARG A 49 -10.27 -2.19 -21.92
N GLU A 50 -10.67 -2.63 -23.11
CA GLU A 50 -10.02 -2.33 -24.38
C GLU A 50 -10.23 -0.84 -24.77
N ASP A 51 -9.46 0.08 -24.17
CA ASP A 51 -9.26 1.40 -24.78
C ASP A 51 -8.34 1.19 -25.99
N LEU A 52 -8.95 0.94 -27.16
CA LEU A 52 -8.24 0.67 -28.41
C LEU A 52 -7.72 1.97 -29.02
N PHE A 53 -6.42 2.02 -29.32
CA PHE A 53 -5.85 3.02 -30.22
C PHE A 53 -5.75 2.41 -31.61
N ILE A 54 -6.19 3.15 -32.63
CA ILE A 54 -6.02 2.76 -34.03
C ILE A 54 -5.22 3.85 -34.75
N LYS A 55 -4.42 3.48 -35.74
CA LYS A 55 -3.64 4.41 -36.55
C LYS A 55 -3.84 4.11 -38.04
N ASP A 56 -3.79 5.16 -38.86
CA ASP A 56 -3.63 5.06 -40.30
C ASP A 56 -2.50 6.00 -40.75
N LYS A 57 -2.25 6.11 -42.05
CA LYS A 57 -1.24 7.05 -42.59
C LYS A 57 -1.52 8.53 -42.29
N ASN A 58 -2.75 8.88 -41.91
CA ASN A 58 -3.26 10.24 -41.76
C ASN A 58 -3.41 10.67 -40.29
N GLY A 59 -3.34 9.74 -39.33
CA GLY A 59 -3.37 10.06 -37.91
C GLY A 59 -3.50 8.86 -36.98
N VAL A 60 -3.57 9.21 -35.69
CA VAL A 60 -3.80 8.29 -34.57
C VAL A 60 -5.17 8.59 -33.99
N TYR A 61 -5.91 7.58 -33.61
CA TYR A 61 -7.28 7.69 -33.15
C TYR A 61 -7.50 6.85 -31.90
N LYS A 62 -8.36 7.34 -31.01
CA LYS A 62 -8.83 6.61 -29.84
C LYS A 62 -10.24 6.08 -30.10
N TYR A 63 -10.45 4.79 -29.87
CA TYR A 63 -11.77 4.18 -29.87
C TYR A 63 -12.63 4.71 -28.71
N SER A 64 -13.92 4.88 -28.99
CA SER A 64 -14.94 5.37 -28.06
C SER A 64 -16.19 4.50 -28.19
N TYR A 65 -16.94 4.41 -27.09
CA TYR A 65 -18.19 3.65 -27.04
C TYR A 65 -19.15 4.01 -28.19
N GLY A 66 -19.74 3.00 -28.83
CA GLY A 66 -20.70 3.14 -29.94
C GLY A 66 -20.06 3.26 -31.34
N ASP A 67 -18.99 2.51 -31.62
CA ASP A 67 -18.29 2.47 -32.93
C ASP A 67 -17.81 3.84 -33.43
N THR A 68 -17.44 4.71 -32.49
CA THR A 68 -16.88 6.02 -32.80
C THR A 68 -15.42 6.08 -32.45
N VAL A 69 -14.67 6.87 -33.20
CA VAL A 69 -13.25 7.13 -32.94
C VAL A 69 -13.00 8.62 -32.87
N GLN A 70 -11.96 9.00 -32.16
CA GLN A 70 -11.55 10.40 -32.01
C GLN A 70 -10.11 10.57 -32.44
N LYS A 71 -9.86 11.49 -33.38
CA LYS A 71 -8.51 11.76 -33.86
C LYS A 71 -7.70 12.51 -32.80
N LEU A 72 -6.51 11.99 -32.53
CA LEU A 72 -5.51 12.55 -31.63
C LEU A 72 -4.60 13.47 -32.46
N ASN A 73 -4.85 14.78 -32.36
CA ASN A 73 -4.10 15.78 -33.12
C ASN A 73 -2.69 15.98 -32.55
N GLY A 74 -1.72 16.24 -33.43
CA GLY A 74 -0.34 16.52 -33.04
C GLY A 74 0.53 15.29 -32.75
N ILE A 75 -0.01 14.08 -32.99
CA ILE A 75 0.74 12.82 -32.90
C ILE A 75 1.16 12.38 -34.30
N ASP A 76 2.43 12.04 -34.49
CA ASP A 76 2.96 11.50 -35.74
C ASP A 76 2.60 10.01 -35.87
N PRO A 77 1.66 9.64 -36.77
CA PRO A 77 1.22 8.25 -36.91
C PRO A 77 2.34 7.31 -37.36
N LYS A 78 3.42 7.80 -37.97
CA LYS A 78 4.53 6.97 -38.43
C LYS A 78 5.44 6.49 -37.31
N THR A 79 5.53 7.24 -36.21
CA THR A 79 6.47 6.97 -35.12
C THR A 79 5.78 6.74 -33.78
N VAL A 80 4.45 6.71 -33.78
CA VAL A 80 3.68 6.55 -32.56
C VAL A 80 3.90 5.16 -31.96
N GLU A 81 4.14 5.14 -30.65
CA GLU A 81 4.21 3.94 -29.83
C GLU A 81 3.30 4.14 -28.62
N VAL A 82 2.29 3.29 -28.49
CA VAL A 82 1.40 3.25 -27.33
C VAL A 82 1.97 2.24 -26.33
N PHE A 83 2.27 2.69 -25.12
CA PHE A 83 2.90 1.84 -24.10
C PHE A 83 2.06 1.66 -22.83
N ASN A 84 1.02 2.47 -22.63
CA ASN A 84 0.04 2.25 -21.57
C ASN A 84 -1.29 2.88 -22.01
N LYS A 85 -2.39 2.45 -21.40
CA LYS A 85 -3.76 2.97 -21.59
C LYS A 85 -3.86 4.49 -21.64
N PHE A 86 -3.02 5.19 -20.86
CA PHE A 86 -3.04 6.65 -20.77
C PHE A 86 -1.87 7.34 -21.46
N TYR A 87 -0.89 6.61 -22.02
CA TYR A 87 0.36 7.21 -22.48
C TYR A 87 0.82 6.65 -23.82
N LEU A 88 1.33 7.56 -24.64
CA LEU A 88 1.90 7.28 -25.95
C LEU A 88 3.11 8.20 -26.18
N LYS A 89 4.04 7.75 -27.02
CA LYS A 89 5.16 8.59 -27.50
C LYS A 89 5.21 8.60 -29.01
N ASP A 90 5.82 9.63 -29.57
CA ASP A 90 6.23 9.68 -30.98
C ASP A 90 7.62 10.37 -31.08
N LYS A 91 8.07 10.71 -32.28
CA LYS A 91 9.35 11.42 -32.46
C LYS A 91 9.39 12.85 -31.88
N ASN A 92 8.23 13.44 -31.59
CA ASN A 92 8.07 14.81 -31.13
C ASN A 92 7.87 14.89 -29.60
N GLY A 93 7.47 13.80 -28.95
CA GLY A 93 7.35 13.80 -27.49
C GLY A 93 6.67 12.60 -26.85
N VAL A 94 6.41 12.77 -25.56
CA VAL A 94 5.59 11.88 -24.72
C VAL A 94 4.29 12.58 -24.36
N TYR A 95 3.21 11.84 -24.39
CA TYR A 95 1.86 12.38 -24.24
C TYR A 95 1.06 11.59 -23.22
N TYR A 96 0.26 12.31 -22.44
CA TYR A 96 -0.75 11.76 -21.53
C TYR A 96 -2.14 12.07 -22.06
N LEU A 97 -2.99 11.05 -22.03
CA LEU A 97 -4.38 11.12 -22.47
C LEU A 97 -5.31 11.25 -21.27
N ASP A 98 -5.81 12.45 -21.03
CA ASP A 98 -6.85 12.72 -20.05
C ASP A 98 -8.23 12.68 -20.70
N LYS A 99 -8.91 11.53 -20.62
CA LYS A 99 -10.17 11.24 -21.30
C LYS A 99 -10.03 11.41 -22.82
N ASN A 100 -10.29 12.63 -23.31
CA ASN A 100 -10.25 13.02 -24.72
C ASN A 100 -9.17 14.09 -24.99
N LYS A 101 -8.50 14.63 -23.97
CA LYS A 101 -7.48 15.67 -24.14
C LYS A 101 -6.09 15.07 -24.12
N ILE A 102 -5.19 15.63 -24.93
CA ILE A 102 -3.78 15.22 -24.97
C ILE A 102 -2.95 16.28 -24.25
N LYS A 103 -2.14 15.85 -23.29
CA LYS A 103 -1.17 16.67 -22.56
C LYS A 103 0.24 16.25 -22.97
N ILE A 104 1.08 17.20 -23.36
CA ILE A 104 2.50 16.96 -23.65
C ILE A 104 3.28 16.90 -22.33
N LEU A 105 4.15 15.89 -22.18
CA LEU A 105 4.91 15.62 -20.95
C LEU A 105 6.44 15.77 -21.10
N ASN A 106 6.91 16.31 -22.22
CA ASN A 106 8.34 16.49 -22.46
C ASN A 106 9.01 17.29 -21.32
N LEU A 107 10.17 16.82 -20.87
CA LEU A 107 10.97 17.51 -19.87
C LEU A 107 12.14 18.23 -20.53
N GLU A 108 12.56 19.35 -19.95
CA GLU A 108 13.76 20.07 -20.39
C GLU A 108 14.98 19.13 -20.35
N GLY A 109 15.77 19.11 -21.42
CA GLY A 109 16.97 18.27 -21.54
C GLY A 109 16.69 16.78 -21.80
N MET A 110 15.46 16.40 -22.17
CA MET A 110 15.13 15.05 -22.64
C MET A 110 15.61 14.86 -24.09
N ASP A 111 16.31 13.75 -24.37
CA ASP A 111 16.75 13.39 -25.72
C ASP A 111 15.71 12.52 -26.44
N LEU A 112 14.76 13.18 -27.09
CA LEU A 112 13.67 12.55 -27.84
C LEU A 112 14.16 11.61 -28.96
N LYS A 113 15.37 11.82 -29.49
CA LYS A 113 15.90 10.97 -30.58
C LYS A 113 16.29 9.58 -30.05
N THR A 114 16.75 9.51 -28.81
CA THR A 114 17.14 8.26 -28.15
C THR A 114 16.11 7.73 -27.15
N LEU A 115 14.96 8.40 -27.05
CA LEU A 115 13.93 8.06 -26.07
C LEU A 115 13.22 6.75 -26.46
N GLU A 116 13.31 5.77 -25.59
CA GLU A 116 12.68 4.46 -25.73
C GLU A 116 11.77 4.15 -24.54
N VAL A 117 10.71 3.37 -24.80
CA VAL A 117 9.84 2.82 -23.77
C VAL A 117 10.56 1.61 -23.18
N VAL A 118 10.71 1.59 -21.85
CA VAL A 118 11.20 0.40 -21.14
C VAL A 118 10.04 -0.55 -20.88
N ASP A 119 8.96 -0.03 -20.30
CA ASP A 119 7.71 -0.73 -20.05
C ASP A 119 6.57 0.27 -19.78
N ASN A 120 5.42 -0.21 -19.29
CA ASN A 120 4.22 0.61 -19.01
C ASN A 120 4.42 1.71 -17.95
N SER A 121 5.54 1.70 -17.23
CA SER A 121 5.87 2.58 -16.10
C SER A 121 7.14 3.40 -16.32
N TYR A 122 8.00 3.06 -17.29
CA TYR A 122 9.29 3.75 -17.49
C TYR A 122 9.61 4.03 -18.96
N LEU A 123 10.24 5.18 -19.18
CA LEU A 123 10.96 5.52 -20.40
C LEU A 123 12.42 5.79 -20.07
N LYS A 124 13.30 5.70 -21.05
CA LYS A 124 14.69 6.15 -20.91
C LYS A 124 15.22 6.75 -22.19
N ASP A 125 16.14 7.68 -22.05
CA ASP A 125 16.98 8.15 -23.14
C ASP A 125 18.45 7.86 -22.81
N LYS A 126 19.39 8.30 -23.65
CA LYS A 126 20.82 8.07 -23.42
C LYS A 126 21.36 8.71 -22.14
N ASN A 127 20.66 9.69 -21.57
CA ASN A 127 21.09 10.50 -20.44
C ASN A 127 20.35 10.17 -19.13
N SER A 128 19.11 9.69 -19.19
CA SER A 128 18.23 9.62 -18.03
C SER A 128 17.13 8.56 -18.15
N VAL A 129 16.63 8.12 -16.99
CA VAL A 129 15.43 7.29 -16.85
C VAL A 129 14.29 8.14 -16.32
N TYR A 130 13.08 7.89 -16.81
CA TYR A 130 11.88 8.63 -16.49
C TYR A 130 10.80 7.68 -15.97
N LEU A 131 10.32 7.94 -14.76
CA LEU A 131 9.14 7.29 -14.20
C LEU A 131 7.87 7.98 -14.71
N VAL A 132 6.93 7.17 -15.18
CA VAL A 132 5.57 7.58 -15.50
C VAL A 132 4.77 7.66 -14.20
N GLN A 133 4.30 8.86 -13.85
CA GLN A 133 3.37 9.09 -12.75
C GLN A 133 2.09 9.72 -13.30
N GLU A 134 0.98 9.62 -12.57
CA GLU A 134 -0.30 10.17 -13.02
C GLU A 134 -0.14 11.57 -13.60
N ASN A 135 -0.43 11.72 -14.90
CA ASN A 135 -0.35 12.94 -15.70
C ASN A 135 1.03 13.67 -15.81
N LYS A 136 2.14 13.06 -15.37
CA LYS A 136 3.49 13.67 -15.40
C LYS A 136 4.62 12.64 -15.58
N LEU A 137 5.78 13.10 -16.03
CA LEU A 137 7.03 12.32 -15.99
C LEU A 137 7.92 12.83 -14.87
N LYS A 138 8.59 11.91 -14.18
CA LYS A 138 9.59 12.22 -13.15
C LYS A 138 10.94 11.67 -13.60
N ARG A 139 11.93 12.54 -13.78
CA ARG A 139 13.32 12.14 -14.01
C ARG A 139 13.85 11.43 -12.75
N LEU A 140 14.48 10.29 -12.93
CA LEU A 140 15.12 9.54 -11.85
C LEU A 140 16.60 9.92 -11.80
N GLU A 141 16.99 10.58 -10.71
CA GLU A 141 18.36 11.00 -10.48
C GLU A 141 19.25 9.82 -10.11
N LYS A 142 20.52 9.87 -10.55
CA LYS A 142 21.57 8.87 -10.18
C LYS A 142 21.25 7.43 -10.57
N ILE A 143 20.45 7.24 -11.63
CA ILE A 143 20.20 5.96 -12.29
C ILE A 143 20.96 5.95 -13.62
N ASP A 144 21.71 4.87 -13.88
CA ASP A 144 22.39 4.65 -15.14
C ASP A 144 21.41 4.11 -16.20
N PRO A 145 21.07 4.91 -17.24
CA PRO A 145 20.08 4.50 -18.24
C PRO A 145 20.52 3.32 -19.11
N ASN A 146 21.83 3.13 -19.28
CA ASN A 146 22.37 2.07 -20.14
C ASN A 146 22.17 0.68 -19.54
N THR A 147 22.19 0.58 -18.21
CA THR A 147 22.06 -0.69 -17.47
C THR A 147 20.77 -0.82 -16.68
N PHE A 148 19.88 0.19 -16.78
CA PHE A 148 18.58 0.21 -16.11
C PHE A 148 17.70 -0.97 -16.49
N LYS A 149 17.08 -1.58 -15.48
CA LYS A 149 16.05 -2.62 -15.61
C LYS A 149 14.97 -2.41 -14.55
N ASN A 150 13.71 -2.43 -14.97
CA ASN A 150 12.60 -2.66 -14.05
C ASN A 150 12.49 -4.17 -13.78
N VAL A 151 12.55 -4.57 -12.51
CA VAL A 151 12.54 -5.98 -12.10
C VAL A 151 11.23 -6.40 -11.43
N GLY A 152 10.26 -5.50 -11.28
CA GLY A 152 8.96 -5.77 -10.65
C GLY A 152 8.96 -5.54 -9.14
N GLY A 153 7.86 -5.83 -8.44
CA GLY A 153 7.78 -5.77 -6.97
C GLY A 153 8.18 -4.41 -6.36
N ASN A 154 8.01 -3.31 -7.09
CA ASN A 154 8.50 -1.97 -6.76
C ASN A 154 10.04 -1.79 -6.77
N TYR A 155 10.81 -2.74 -7.31
CA TYR A 155 12.25 -2.63 -7.48
C TYR A 155 12.66 -2.33 -8.91
N VAL A 156 13.73 -1.55 -9.03
CA VAL A 156 14.48 -1.32 -10.27
C VAL A 156 15.97 -1.51 -9.97
N LYS A 157 16.78 -1.80 -10.98
CA LYS A 157 18.23 -1.95 -10.81
C LYS A 157 19.00 -1.40 -11.98
N ASP A 158 20.24 -1.02 -11.71
CA ASP A 158 21.25 -0.66 -12.70
C ASP A 158 22.62 -1.24 -12.27
N LYS A 159 23.71 -0.85 -12.95
CA LYS A 159 25.06 -1.26 -12.57
C LYS A 159 25.53 -0.73 -11.21
N ASN A 160 24.92 0.34 -10.70
CA ASN A 160 25.28 1.02 -9.46
C ASN A 160 24.56 0.43 -8.24
N GLY A 161 23.41 -0.24 -8.43
CA GLY A 161 22.71 -0.90 -7.35
C GLY A 161 21.29 -1.35 -7.68
N VAL A 162 20.60 -1.79 -6.63
CA VAL A 162 19.16 -2.05 -6.61
C VAL A 162 18.48 -0.91 -5.88
N TYR A 163 17.29 -0.55 -6.32
CA TYR A 163 16.52 0.55 -5.77
C TYR A 163 15.08 0.10 -5.59
N LYS A 164 14.43 0.55 -4.50
CA LYS A 164 13.04 0.25 -4.18
C LYS A 164 12.22 1.53 -4.13
N TYR A 165 10.99 1.46 -4.65
CA TYR A 165 10.00 2.49 -4.43
C TYR A 165 9.31 2.29 -3.09
N TYR A 166 9.38 3.34 -2.28
CA TYR A 166 8.59 3.46 -1.06
C TYR A 166 7.40 4.37 -1.34
N PHE A 167 6.21 3.92 -0.98
CA PHE A 167 5.05 4.81 -0.90
C PHE A 167 5.34 5.81 0.21
N THR A 168 5.31 7.09 -0.12
CA THR A 168 5.39 8.14 0.89
C THR A 168 3.97 8.53 1.26
N TYR A 169 3.64 8.60 2.56
CA TYR A 169 2.30 8.99 3.06
C TYR A 169 1.93 10.47 2.79
N ILE A 170 2.65 11.08 1.86
CA ILE A 170 2.61 12.49 1.52
C ILE A 170 1.39 12.77 0.64
N THR A 171 1.32 12.04 -0.46
CA THR A 171 0.14 11.93 -1.31
C THR A 171 0.00 10.45 -1.67
N ILE A 172 -1.21 9.96 -1.88
CA ILE A 172 -1.49 8.54 -2.18
C ILE A 172 -0.68 8.03 -3.41
N ASN A 173 -0.11 8.95 -4.21
CA ASN A 173 0.52 8.66 -5.49
C ASN A 173 2.02 9.03 -5.60
N ASP A 174 2.64 9.63 -4.57
CA ASP A 174 4.07 9.97 -4.63
C ASP A 174 4.96 8.83 -4.13
N LYS A 175 5.77 8.29 -5.06
CA LYS A 175 6.79 7.27 -4.79
C LYS A 175 8.18 7.89 -4.72
N GLU A 176 8.94 7.51 -3.69
CA GLU A 176 10.36 7.83 -3.56
C GLU A 176 11.18 6.59 -3.93
N LEU A 177 12.14 6.75 -4.83
CA LEU A 177 13.07 5.70 -5.21
C LEU A 177 14.31 5.81 -4.34
N LYS A 178 14.59 4.79 -3.53
CA LYS A 178 15.77 4.75 -2.67
C LYS A 178 16.68 3.60 -3.07
N LYS A 179 17.99 3.84 -2.99
CA LYS A 179 18.99 2.80 -3.21
C LYS A 179 19.01 1.86 -2.00
N GLU A 180 18.93 0.57 -2.26
CA GLU A 180 19.05 -0.48 -1.25
C GLU A 180 20.53 -0.75 -0.99
N PRO A 181 21.03 -0.58 0.25
CA PRO A 181 22.47 -0.59 0.52
C PRO A 181 23.12 -1.97 0.39
N ASN A 182 22.36 -3.05 0.56
CA ASN A 182 22.92 -4.38 0.85
C ASN A 182 22.78 -5.41 -0.28
N PHE A 183 22.13 -5.08 -1.40
CA PHE A 183 21.89 -6.06 -2.47
C PHE A 183 23.04 -6.15 -3.48
N ASP A 184 23.42 -7.37 -3.84
CA ASP A 184 24.23 -7.62 -5.04
C ASP A 184 23.34 -7.45 -6.29
N ALA A 185 23.45 -6.30 -6.95
CA ALA A 185 22.59 -5.95 -8.09
C ALA A 185 22.67 -6.96 -9.27
N LYS A 186 23.83 -7.60 -9.45
CA LYS A 186 24.05 -8.57 -10.52
C LYS A 186 23.19 -9.82 -10.33
N THR A 187 23.07 -10.28 -9.10
CA THR A 187 22.36 -11.52 -8.73
C THR A 187 21.01 -11.28 -8.05
N PHE A 188 20.60 -10.01 -7.92
CA PHE A 188 19.29 -9.66 -7.36
C PHE A 188 18.13 -10.23 -8.17
N GLU A 189 17.24 -10.93 -7.47
CA GLU A 189 16.05 -11.59 -7.96
C GLU A 189 14.86 -11.37 -7.02
N ILE A 190 13.66 -11.29 -7.60
CA ILE A 190 12.41 -11.23 -6.86
C ILE A 190 11.81 -12.64 -6.79
N VAL A 191 11.42 -13.06 -5.59
CA VAL A 191 10.90 -14.42 -5.34
C VAL A 191 9.37 -14.45 -5.46
N ASP A 192 8.67 -13.39 -5.07
CA ASP A 192 7.21 -13.30 -5.10
C ASP A 192 6.69 -12.08 -5.90
N PRO A 193 5.45 -12.11 -6.42
CA PRO A 193 4.92 -11.03 -7.25
C PRO A 193 4.90 -9.64 -6.59
N ASP A 194 4.77 -9.56 -5.27
CA ASP A 194 4.67 -8.29 -4.54
C ASP A 194 6.06 -7.69 -4.22
N GLY A 195 7.14 -8.45 -4.39
CA GLY A 195 8.48 -8.02 -4.00
C GLY A 195 8.72 -8.00 -2.49
N ARG A 196 7.99 -8.81 -1.72
CA ARG A 196 8.24 -8.95 -0.27
C ARG A 196 9.46 -9.80 -0.02
N TYR A 197 9.58 -10.91 -0.74
CA TYR A 197 10.74 -11.78 -0.76
C TYR A 197 11.61 -11.47 -1.96
N VAL A 198 12.85 -11.11 -1.66
CA VAL A 198 13.90 -10.88 -2.64
C VAL A 198 15.15 -11.61 -2.21
N LYS A 199 16.01 -11.93 -3.17
CA LYS A 199 17.26 -12.63 -2.89
C LYS A 199 18.38 -12.13 -3.78
N ASP A 200 19.59 -12.32 -3.30
CA ASP A 200 20.81 -12.22 -4.09
C ASP A 200 21.67 -13.47 -3.84
N LYS A 201 22.87 -13.53 -4.40
CA LYS A 201 23.77 -14.69 -4.20
C LYS A 201 24.17 -14.94 -2.74
N ASN A 202 24.07 -13.93 -1.87
CA ASN A 202 24.54 -13.98 -0.49
C ASN A 202 23.40 -14.26 0.48
N ASN A 203 22.24 -13.62 0.29
CA ASN A 203 21.16 -13.60 1.28
C ASN A 203 19.77 -13.69 0.63
N VAL A 204 18.81 -14.12 1.46
CA VAL A 204 17.37 -13.99 1.20
C VAL A 204 16.81 -12.96 2.17
N TYR A 205 15.87 -12.14 1.70
CA TYR A 205 15.27 -11.06 2.46
C TYR A 205 13.76 -11.13 2.41
N CYS A 206 13.10 -10.78 3.52
CA CYS A 206 11.65 -10.58 3.62
C CYS A 206 11.38 -9.17 4.13
N ASP A 207 10.67 -8.35 3.36
CA ASP A 207 10.37 -6.94 3.65
C ASP A 207 11.60 -6.09 4.04
N GLY A 208 12.77 -6.45 3.48
CA GLY A 208 14.05 -5.77 3.71
C GLY A 208 14.92 -6.38 4.82
N GLU A 209 14.40 -7.34 5.58
CA GLU A 209 15.16 -8.05 6.62
C GLU A 209 15.74 -9.36 6.11
N ILE A 210 16.97 -9.70 6.53
CA ILE A 210 17.62 -10.97 6.17
C ILE A 210 16.92 -12.14 6.87
N ILE A 211 16.61 -13.19 6.11
CA ILE A 211 16.17 -14.49 6.64
C ILE A 211 17.42 -15.31 6.99
N ASN A 212 17.78 -15.32 8.27
CA ASN A 212 19.00 -16.01 8.73
C ASN A 212 18.95 -17.52 8.43
N GLY A 213 20.01 -18.04 7.83
CA GLY A 213 20.15 -19.47 7.52
C GLY A 213 19.43 -19.93 6.25
N ALA A 214 18.76 -19.02 5.53
CA ALA A 214 18.16 -19.34 4.24
C ALA A 214 19.22 -19.58 3.17
N ASP A 215 19.00 -20.59 2.33
CA ASP A 215 19.84 -20.89 1.16
C ASP A 215 19.31 -20.13 -0.07
N PRO A 216 19.98 -19.05 -0.53
CA PRO A 216 19.44 -18.23 -1.62
C PRO A 216 19.34 -18.97 -2.96
N ALA A 217 20.25 -19.92 -3.22
CA ALA A 217 20.27 -20.66 -4.47
C ALA A 217 19.01 -21.52 -4.66
N THR A 218 18.42 -22.01 -3.56
CA THR A 218 17.26 -22.90 -3.58
C THR A 218 15.99 -22.29 -2.99
N PHE A 219 16.06 -21.05 -2.50
CA PHE A 219 14.90 -20.37 -1.92
C PHE A 219 13.83 -20.05 -2.97
N GLU A 220 12.60 -20.48 -2.69
CA GLU A 220 11.41 -20.28 -3.52
C GLU A 220 10.12 -20.20 -2.70
N MET A 221 9.04 -19.71 -3.32
CA MET A 221 7.71 -19.77 -2.74
C MET A 221 7.27 -21.23 -2.59
N LEU A 222 6.64 -21.59 -1.47
CA LEU A 222 6.11 -22.95 -1.28
C LEU A 222 4.92 -23.21 -2.21
N LYS A 223 4.06 -22.20 -2.41
CA LYS A 223 2.90 -22.25 -3.31
C LYS A 223 2.65 -20.89 -3.96
N LYS A 224 2.53 -20.87 -5.29
CA LYS A 224 2.20 -19.65 -6.04
C LYS A 224 0.87 -19.04 -5.54
N GLY A 225 0.89 -17.75 -5.24
CA GLY A 225 -0.28 -17.02 -4.70
C GLY A 225 -0.47 -17.15 -3.18
N ASN A 226 0.35 -17.91 -2.47
CA ASN A 226 0.43 -17.87 -1.02
C ASN A 226 1.81 -17.35 -0.60
N ILE A 227 1.84 -16.11 -0.13
CA ILE A 227 3.07 -15.41 0.25
C ILE A 227 3.52 -15.71 1.70
N ASN A 228 2.73 -16.46 2.47
CA ASN A 228 3.02 -16.68 3.88
C ASN A 228 4.09 -17.76 4.09
N TYR A 229 4.22 -18.71 3.16
CA TYR A 229 5.16 -19.83 3.28
C TYR A 229 6.15 -19.87 2.11
N THR A 230 7.42 -19.99 2.47
CA THR A 230 8.54 -20.16 1.54
C THR A 230 9.38 -21.36 1.98
N LYS A 231 10.28 -21.81 1.11
CA LYS A 231 11.16 -22.94 1.41
C LYS A 231 12.50 -22.77 0.72
N ASP A 232 13.50 -23.46 1.22
CA ASP A 232 14.73 -23.74 0.50
C ASP A 232 15.01 -25.25 0.46
N LYS A 233 16.23 -25.68 0.13
CA LYS A 233 16.60 -27.11 0.10
C LYS A 233 16.53 -27.81 1.46
N ASN A 234 16.66 -27.07 2.56
CA ASN A 234 16.77 -27.62 3.91
C ASN A 234 15.55 -27.29 4.80
N ASN A 235 14.90 -26.15 4.56
CA ASN A 235 14.01 -25.51 5.53
C ASN A 235 12.67 -25.10 4.90
N ILE A 236 11.64 -25.02 5.75
CA ILE A 236 10.39 -24.30 5.47
C ILE A 236 10.36 -23.07 6.36
N TYR A 237 9.86 -21.95 5.82
CA TYR A 237 9.70 -20.70 6.54
C TYR A 237 8.24 -20.27 6.51
N TYR A 238 7.79 -19.70 7.62
CA TYR A 238 6.59 -18.87 7.68
C TYR A 238 7.05 -17.42 7.84
N TRP A 239 6.74 -16.57 6.86
CA TRP A 239 7.35 -15.24 6.73
C TRP A 239 8.88 -15.33 6.74
N LYS A 240 9.53 -14.65 7.69
CA LYS A 240 10.97 -14.65 7.90
C LYS A 240 11.45 -15.72 8.89
N THR A 241 10.54 -16.50 9.47
CA THR A 241 10.84 -17.42 10.56
C THR A 241 10.94 -18.85 10.04
N LYS A 242 12.06 -19.51 10.30
CA LYS A 242 12.22 -20.95 10.03
C LYS A 242 11.31 -21.75 10.96
N ILE A 243 10.58 -22.71 10.40
CA ILE A 243 9.78 -23.66 11.18
C ILE A 243 10.70 -24.79 11.64
N GLU A 244 10.94 -24.89 12.95
CA GLU A 244 11.85 -25.88 13.51
C GLU A 244 11.23 -27.28 13.58
N GLY A 245 12.03 -28.32 13.29
CA GLY A 245 11.64 -29.72 13.41
C GLY A 245 10.63 -30.22 12.36
N VAL A 246 10.36 -29.44 11.32
CA VAL A 246 9.40 -29.77 10.27
C VAL A 246 9.91 -30.87 9.34
N ASP A 247 9.03 -31.81 8.98
CA ASP A 247 9.28 -32.71 7.86
C ASP A 247 8.96 -31.98 6.54
N ARG A 248 10.00 -31.42 5.95
CA ARG A 248 9.94 -30.59 4.74
C ARG A 248 9.24 -31.28 3.57
N ASP A 249 9.53 -32.56 3.35
CA ASP A 249 9.09 -33.26 2.14
C ASP A 249 7.59 -33.60 2.19
N THR A 250 7.02 -33.70 3.39
CA THR A 250 5.58 -33.95 3.59
C THR A 250 4.79 -32.68 3.94
N PHE A 251 5.46 -31.54 4.13
CA PHE A 251 4.83 -30.28 4.53
C PHE A 251 3.84 -29.75 3.48
N LYS A 252 2.63 -29.39 3.91
CA LYS A 252 1.55 -28.88 3.07
C LYS A 252 0.74 -27.81 3.79
N ILE A 253 0.36 -26.77 3.04
CA ILE A 253 -0.62 -25.77 3.47
C ILE A 253 -2.01 -26.39 3.40
N MET A 254 -2.80 -26.25 4.46
CA MET A 254 -4.17 -26.77 4.54
C MET A 254 -5.17 -25.84 3.84
N GLU A 255 -6.46 -26.23 3.80
CA GLU A 255 -7.52 -25.41 3.18
C GLU A 255 -7.61 -24.01 3.81
N ASN A 256 -7.53 -23.94 5.15
CA ASN A 256 -7.27 -22.69 5.83
C ASN A 256 -5.77 -22.36 5.74
N PRO A 257 -5.37 -21.26 5.07
CA PRO A 257 -3.96 -20.92 4.87
C PRO A 257 -3.22 -20.53 6.15
N ASN A 258 -3.93 -20.33 7.26
CA ASN A 258 -3.32 -20.13 8.57
C ASN A 258 -2.77 -21.44 9.16
N PHE A 259 -3.26 -22.59 8.67
CA PHE A 259 -2.81 -23.91 9.09
C PHE A 259 -1.97 -24.59 8.02
N SER A 260 -0.96 -25.29 8.49
CA SER A 260 -0.14 -26.19 7.68
C SER A 260 0.13 -27.46 8.47
N LYS A 261 0.62 -28.49 7.80
CA LYS A 261 0.95 -29.77 8.44
C LYS A 261 2.09 -30.45 7.73
N ASP A 262 2.81 -31.27 8.45
CA ASP A 262 3.66 -32.32 7.88
C ASP A 262 3.07 -33.70 8.25
N LYS A 263 3.83 -34.78 8.04
CA LYS A 263 3.37 -36.14 8.39
C LYS A 263 3.16 -36.39 9.89
N ASN A 264 3.79 -35.59 10.76
CA ASN A 264 3.85 -35.79 12.21
C ASN A 264 3.15 -34.67 13.00
N ASN A 265 3.04 -33.47 12.43
CA ASN A 265 2.70 -32.25 13.16
C ASN A 265 1.73 -31.38 12.36
N ILE A 266 0.94 -30.60 13.09
CA ILE A 266 0.20 -29.46 12.54
C ILE A 266 0.88 -28.17 13.01
N TYR A 267 0.78 -27.12 12.21
CA TYR A 267 1.34 -25.81 12.49
C TYR A 267 0.27 -24.74 12.28
N PHE A 268 0.26 -23.73 13.14
CA PHE A 268 -0.57 -22.54 13.02
C PHE A 268 0.34 -21.32 12.84
N LEU A 269 0.25 -20.65 11.70
CA LEU A 269 1.10 -19.51 11.35
C LEU A 269 2.59 -19.81 11.57
N GLY A 270 3.05 -20.99 11.14
CA GLY A 270 4.43 -21.45 11.29
C GLY A 270 4.79 -22.06 12.65
N GLU A 271 3.96 -21.90 13.68
CA GLU A 271 4.24 -22.44 15.00
C GLU A 271 3.66 -23.85 15.15
N LYS A 272 4.48 -24.79 15.63
CA LYS A 272 4.06 -26.18 15.86
C LYS A 272 2.93 -26.20 16.89
N THR A 273 1.82 -26.86 16.54
CA THR A 273 0.72 -27.10 17.46
C THR A 273 0.98 -28.37 18.28
N GLU A 274 0.31 -28.45 19.42
CA GLU A 274 0.30 -29.65 20.24
C GLU A 274 -0.88 -30.58 19.90
N SER A 275 -1.55 -30.37 18.76
CA SER A 275 -2.73 -31.14 18.34
C SER A 275 -2.47 -31.82 17.00
N GLU A 276 -2.77 -33.11 16.93
CA GLU A 276 -2.70 -33.90 15.69
C GLU A 276 -3.89 -33.63 14.74
N SER A 277 -4.82 -32.76 15.14
CA SER A 277 -6.00 -32.36 14.36
C SER A 277 -6.18 -30.84 14.30
N TYR A 278 -6.97 -30.34 13.34
CA TYR A 278 -7.25 -28.91 13.15
C TYR A 278 -7.74 -28.29 14.47
N PRO A 279 -6.94 -27.44 15.15
CA PRO A 279 -7.31 -27.04 16.50
C PRO A 279 -8.48 -26.05 16.42
N PRO A 280 -9.52 -26.26 17.24
CA PRO A 280 -10.46 -25.18 17.53
C PRO A 280 -9.69 -23.97 18.10
N GLU A 281 -10.20 -22.75 17.89
CA GLU A 281 -9.55 -21.51 18.35
C GLU A 281 -9.15 -21.55 19.84
N TYR A 282 -9.94 -22.28 20.64
CA TYR A 282 -9.64 -22.67 22.01
C TYR A 282 -9.62 -24.19 22.15
N GLU A 283 -8.64 -24.72 22.88
CA GLU A 283 -8.49 -26.15 23.13
C GLU A 283 -8.39 -26.42 24.64
N LYS A 284 -9.07 -27.46 25.12
CA LYS A 284 -8.95 -27.94 26.51
C LYS A 284 -8.05 -29.17 26.55
N LYS A 285 -7.00 -29.15 27.38
CA LYS A 285 -6.13 -30.31 27.63
C LYS A 285 -6.03 -30.56 29.11
N GLY A 286 -6.68 -31.64 29.57
CA GLY A 286 -6.84 -31.89 30.99
C GLY A 286 -7.52 -30.70 31.68
N ASN A 287 -6.84 -30.12 32.67
CA ASN A 287 -7.33 -28.97 33.45
C ASN A 287 -6.92 -27.60 32.89
N ASP A 288 -6.27 -27.56 31.73
CA ASP A 288 -5.75 -26.34 31.12
C ASP A 288 -6.54 -25.96 29.86
N VAL A 289 -6.60 -24.65 29.60
CA VAL A 289 -7.16 -24.08 28.36
C VAL A 289 -6.06 -23.40 27.57
N TYR A 290 -6.06 -23.61 26.27
CA TYR A 290 -5.11 -23.04 25.33
C TYR A 290 -5.87 -22.18 24.32
N TYR A 291 -5.32 -21.01 24.00
CA TYR A 291 -5.72 -20.22 22.84
C TYR A 291 -4.61 -20.31 21.81
N LYS A 292 -4.89 -20.90 20.63
CA LYS A 292 -3.88 -21.11 19.56
C LYS A 292 -2.56 -21.71 20.09
N ASN A 293 -2.66 -22.71 20.98
CA ASN A 293 -1.53 -23.37 21.69
C ASN A 293 -0.79 -22.53 22.75
N LYS A 294 -1.22 -21.30 23.05
CA LYS A 294 -0.72 -20.58 24.24
C LYS A 294 -1.58 -20.93 25.44
N LYS A 295 -0.99 -21.54 26.46
CA LYS A 295 -1.67 -21.82 27.74
C LYS A 295 -2.19 -20.52 28.35
N LEU A 296 -3.48 -20.47 28.59
CA LEU A 296 -4.12 -19.35 29.29
C LEU A 296 -3.90 -19.54 30.80
N LYS A 297 -3.27 -18.54 31.43
CA LYS A 297 -3.02 -18.57 32.88
C LYS A 297 -4.32 -18.33 33.64
N ASP A 298 -4.47 -19.04 34.74
CA ASP A 298 -5.54 -18.86 35.73
C ASP A 298 -6.98 -19.05 35.20
N ILE A 299 -7.15 -19.90 34.18
CA ILE A 299 -8.46 -20.24 33.61
C ILE A 299 -8.87 -21.66 34.00
N ASP A 300 -10.06 -21.79 34.56
CA ASP A 300 -10.65 -23.08 34.91
C ASP A 300 -11.22 -23.79 33.67
N ALA A 301 -10.56 -24.86 33.21
CA ALA A 301 -10.97 -25.59 32.01
C ALA A 301 -12.35 -26.27 32.14
N ASN A 302 -12.74 -26.68 33.35
CA ASN A 302 -14.01 -27.39 33.59
C ASN A 302 -15.23 -26.49 33.30
N THR A 303 -15.11 -25.20 33.59
CA THR A 303 -16.18 -24.21 33.44
C THR A 303 -15.97 -23.24 32.29
N PHE A 304 -14.89 -23.44 31.50
CA PHE A 304 -14.55 -22.61 30.36
C PHE A 304 -15.63 -22.64 29.27
N GLU A 305 -16.03 -21.45 28.82
CA GLU A 305 -16.97 -21.21 27.73
C GLU A 305 -16.56 -19.96 26.92
N THR A 306 -16.57 -20.06 25.59
CA THR A 306 -16.26 -18.94 24.69
C THR A 306 -17.43 -17.97 24.55
N MET A 307 -17.15 -16.68 24.46
CA MET A 307 -18.14 -15.61 24.37
C MET A 307 -17.98 -14.85 23.04
N ILE A 308 -18.78 -15.24 22.04
CA ILE A 308 -18.73 -14.69 20.68
C ILE A 308 -18.93 -13.16 20.60
N PRO A 309 -19.91 -12.54 21.29
CA PRO A 309 -20.26 -11.13 21.05
C PRO A 309 -19.12 -10.12 21.24
N PHE A 310 -18.15 -10.43 22.10
CA PHE A 310 -16.99 -9.57 22.39
C PHE A 310 -15.65 -10.28 22.20
N PHE A 311 -15.64 -11.44 21.51
CA PHE A 311 -14.44 -12.25 21.27
C PHE A 311 -13.66 -12.60 22.55
N GLY A 312 -14.38 -12.90 23.63
CA GLY A 312 -13.81 -13.26 24.92
C GLY A 312 -14.19 -14.67 25.36
N PHE A 313 -14.06 -14.93 26.65
CA PHE A 313 -14.42 -16.21 27.27
C PHE A 313 -14.74 -16.02 28.75
N LYS A 314 -15.33 -17.03 29.38
CA LYS A 314 -15.63 -17.06 30.81
C LYS A 314 -15.28 -18.39 31.43
N ASP A 315 -15.10 -18.37 32.73
CA ASP A 315 -15.01 -19.55 33.59
C ASP A 315 -15.78 -19.26 34.90
N LYS A 316 -15.70 -20.15 35.89
CA LYS A 316 -16.32 -19.95 37.22
C LYS A 316 -15.79 -18.73 37.97
N ASN A 317 -14.61 -18.23 37.61
CA ASN A 317 -13.92 -17.13 38.29
C ASN A 317 -14.21 -15.76 37.63
N GLY A 318 -14.83 -15.73 36.45
CA GLY A 318 -15.28 -14.48 35.80
C GLY A 318 -15.24 -14.50 34.28
N TYR A 319 -15.10 -13.31 33.70
CA TYR A 319 -15.08 -13.06 32.26
C TYR A 319 -13.75 -12.44 31.85
N TYR A 320 -13.30 -12.76 30.63
CA TYR A 320 -11.97 -12.41 30.15
C TYR A 320 -11.97 -12.09 28.66
N VAL A 321 -10.95 -11.34 28.25
CA VAL A 321 -10.56 -11.10 26.86
C VAL A 321 -9.05 -11.28 26.74
N LEU A 322 -8.56 -11.42 25.50
CA LEU A 322 -7.13 -11.41 25.23
C LEU A 322 -6.69 -10.02 24.79
N ASP A 323 -5.58 -9.55 25.35
CA ASP A 323 -4.81 -8.43 24.83
C ASP A 323 -4.04 -8.85 23.56
N ARG A 324 -3.43 -7.91 22.84
CA ARG A 324 -2.76 -8.15 21.55
C ARG A 324 -1.58 -9.10 21.61
N ASP A 325 -0.86 -9.10 22.73
CA ASP A 325 0.22 -10.04 23.01
C ASP A 325 -0.30 -11.43 23.45
N GLY A 326 -1.63 -11.60 23.49
CA GLY A 326 -2.32 -12.80 23.94
C GLY A 326 -2.33 -12.95 25.47
N SER A 327 -2.12 -11.88 26.23
CA SER A 327 -2.27 -11.89 27.69
C SER A 327 -3.74 -11.91 28.10
N VAL A 328 -4.06 -12.67 29.15
CA VAL A 328 -5.43 -12.78 29.68
C VAL A 328 -5.76 -11.53 30.49
N VAL A 329 -6.82 -10.83 30.11
CA VAL A 329 -7.32 -9.64 30.79
C VAL A 329 -8.68 -9.93 31.40
N LYS A 330 -8.78 -9.84 32.73
CA LYS A 330 -10.02 -10.06 33.48
C LYS A 330 -10.92 -8.83 33.40
N ILE A 331 -12.22 -9.06 33.17
CA ILE A 331 -13.27 -8.04 33.15
C ILE A 331 -13.93 -7.97 34.53
N ASN A 332 -14.09 -6.75 35.06
CA ASN A 332 -14.90 -6.51 36.25
C ASN A 332 -16.39 -6.46 35.88
N ASP A 333 -17.06 -7.60 35.96
CA ASP A 333 -18.47 -7.79 35.62
C ASP A 333 -19.46 -7.02 36.54
N LYS A 334 -18.98 -6.47 37.66
CA LYS A 334 -19.77 -5.53 38.49
C LYS A 334 -19.88 -4.15 37.86
N GLU A 335 -18.92 -3.75 37.05
CA GLU A 335 -18.86 -2.43 36.40
C GLU A 335 -19.31 -2.47 34.94
N VAL A 336 -19.25 -3.66 34.31
CA VAL A 336 -19.51 -3.88 32.90
C VAL A 336 -20.79 -4.69 32.70
N LYS A 337 -21.69 -4.22 31.83
CA LYS A 337 -22.88 -5.00 31.45
C LYS A 337 -22.51 -6.09 30.43
N ILE A 338 -21.98 -7.21 30.91
CA ILE A 338 -21.48 -8.31 30.07
C ILE A 338 -22.46 -8.77 28.99
N LYS A 339 -23.77 -8.86 29.31
CA LYS A 339 -24.81 -9.29 28.35
C LYS A 339 -24.89 -8.43 27.08
N ASN A 340 -24.49 -7.16 27.20
CA ASN A 340 -24.52 -6.20 26.11
C ASN A 340 -23.12 -5.87 25.59
N LEU A 341 -22.08 -6.48 26.17
CA LEU A 341 -20.70 -6.20 25.80
C LEU A 341 -20.43 -6.76 24.40
N ALA A 342 -19.95 -5.89 23.53
CA ALA A 342 -19.64 -6.19 22.14
C ALA A 342 -18.38 -5.45 21.69
N LYS A 343 -17.82 -5.90 20.57
CA LYS A 343 -16.66 -5.30 19.91
C LYS A 343 -16.80 -5.44 18.39
N SER A 344 -16.36 -4.43 17.64
CA SER A 344 -16.65 -4.30 16.19
C SER A 344 -15.89 -5.29 15.31
N SER A 345 -14.68 -5.70 15.72
CA SER A 345 -13.86 -6.68 15.00
C SER A 345 -12.92 -7.39 15.97
N PHE A 346 -12.39 -8.56 15.59
CA PHE A 346 -11.45 -9.32 16.43
C PHE A 346 -10.22 -8.49 16.87
N ASN A 347 -9.67 -7.68 15.96
CA ASN A 347 -8.46 -6.86 16.20
C ASN A 347 -8.72 -5.54 16.93
N SER A 348 -9.98 -5.23 17.22
CA SER A 348 -10.35 -3.93 17.78
C SER A 348 -9.86 -3.69 19.19
N ASN A 349 -9.45 -2.48 19.52
CA ASN A 349 -9.15 -2.15 20.91
C ASN A 349 -10.36 -1.63 21.69
N PHE A 350 -11.50 -1.41 21.04
CA PHE A 350 -12.68 -0.79 21.67
C PHE A 350 -13.78 -1.79 21.96
N PHE A 351 -14.35 -1.71 23.16
CA PHE A 351 -15.49 -2.51 23.60
C PHE A 351 -16.64 -1.61 24.04
N TYR A 352 -17.86 -2.05 23.87
CA TYR A 352 -19.06 -1.28 24.16
C TYR A 352 -20.14 -2.14 24.80
N ASP A 353 -20.82 -1.64 25.83
CA ASP A 353 -21.85 -2.38 26.57
C ASP A 353 -23.28 -1.84 26.40
N GLY A 354 -23.52 -1.03 25.36
CA GLY A 354 -24.81 -0.33 25.18
C GLY A 354 -24.91 1.01 25.91
N LYS A 355 -23.94 1.36 26.78
CA LYS A 355 -23.92 2.65 27.48
C LYS A 355 -22.53 3.27 27.58
N ASN A 356 -21.50 2.44 27.73
CA ASN A 356 -20.14 2.84 28.04
C ASN A 356 -19.18 2.23 27.03
N LEU A 357 -18.07 2.92 26.80
CA LEU A 357 -16.93 2.43 26.03
C LEU A 357 -15.80 2.01 26.95
N TYR A 358 -15.06 0.99 26.52
CA TYR A 358 -13.92 0.42 27.20
C TYR A 358 -12.80 0.14 26.22
N PHE A 359 -11.60 -0.03 26.74
CA PHE A 359 -10.39 -0.36 25.98
C PHE A 359 -9.43 -1.15 26.86
N ILE A 360 -8.42 -1.77 26.24
CA ILE A 360 -7.36 -2.44 26.98
C ILE A 360 -6.14 -1.52 27.06
N LYS A 361 -5.61 -1.34 28.26
CA LYS A 361 -4.38 -0.58 28.55
C LYS A 361 -3.53 -1.36 29.52
N ASN A 362 -2.29 -1.68 29.13
CA ASN A 362 -1.32 -2.39 29.98
C ASN A 362 -1.93 -3.64 30.63
N HIS A 363 -2.59 -4.49 29.82
CA HIS A 363 -3.29 -5.70 30.26
C HIS A 363 -4.43 -5.47 31.26
N LYS A 364 -5.03 -4.29 31.26
CA LYS A 364 -6.21 -3.95 32.07
C LYS A 364 -7.37 -3.51 31.20
N PHE A 365 -8.56 -3.98 31.55
CA PHE A 365 -9.81 -3.57 30.93
C PHE A 365 -10.29 -2.28 31.58
N GLU A 366 -10.17 -1.15 30.88
CA GLU A 366 -10.46 0.17 31.42
C GLU A 366 -11.67 0.82 30.74
N LYS A 367 -12.47 1.52 31.53
CA LYS A 367 -13.58 2.32 31.02
C LYS A 367 -13.07 3.66 30.50
N ILE A 368 -13.49 4.02 29.28
CA ILE A 368 -13.23 5.34 28.72
C ILE A 368 -14.06 6.38 29.47
N LYS A 369 -13.38 7.39 30.00
CA LYS A 369 -14.01 8.52 30.69
C LYS A 369 -14.67 9.45 29.68
N LYS A 370 -15.87 9.94 30.03
CA LYS A 370 -16.65 10.92 29.24
C LYS A 370 -16.85 10.52 27.77
N ALA A 371 -17.02 9.22 27.51
CA ALA A 371 -17.34 8.73 26.18
C ALA A 371 -18.66 9.36 25.65
N PRO A 372 -18.73 9.72 24.35
CA PRO A 372 -19.99 10.12 23.73
C PRO A 372 -21.04 8.99 23.81
N LYS A 373 -22.33 9.33 23.83
CA LYS A 373 -23.44 8.35 23.74
C LYS A 373 -23.61 7.91 22.28
N THR A 374 -23.84 6.63 22.00
CA THR A 374 -23.72 6.14 20.61
C THR A 374 -24.68 5.01 20.26
N ASP A 375 -25.32 5.14 19.09
CA ASP A 375 -25.71 4.03 18.24
C ASP A 375 -24.71 4.00 17.07
N GLY A 376 -23.89 2.94 16.96
CA GLY A 376 -22.89 2.77 15.90
C GLY A 376 -21.47 3.24 16.27
N ILE A 377 -20.52 2.31 16.23
CA ILE A 377 -19.09 2.53 16.48
C ILE A 377 -18.31 1.84 15.37
N SER A 378 -17.43 2.58 14.71
CA SER A 378 -16.49 2.02 13.73
C SER A 378 -15.08 2.34 14.19
N GLU A 379 -14.24 1.33 14.33
CA GLU A 379 -12.84 1.57 14.65
C GLU A 379 -12.07 1.90 13.38
N ILE A 380 -11.23 2.92 13.48
CA ILE A 380 -10.32 3.32 12.41
C ILE A 380 -8.92 2.76 12.70
N SER A 381 -8.49 2.82 13.96
CA SER A 381 -7.25 2.23 14.48
C SER A 381 -7.32 2.15 16.00
N ASP A 382 -6.26 1.65 16.63
CA ASP A 382 -6.11 1.47 18.08
C ASP A 382 -6.43 2.71 18.91
N ARG A 383 -6.16 3.89 18.35
CA ARG A 383 -6.39 5.18 19.01
C ARG A 383 -7.42 6.03 18.29
N TYR A 384 -7.94 5.63 17.14
CA TYR A 384 -8.95 6.41 16.41
C TYR A 384 -10.23 5.61 16.25
N VAL A 385 -11.33 6.20 16.71
CA VAL A 385 -12.66 5.61 16.63
C VAL A 385 -13.65 6.61 16.05
N GLU A 386 -14.51 6.14 15.18
CA GLU A 386 -15.61 6.90 14.60
C GLU A 386 -16.92 6.59 15.32
N ILE A 387 -17.53 7.67 15.81
CA ILE A 387 -18.78 7.68 16.56
C ILE A 387 -19.58 8.89 16.07
N GLY A 388 -20.08 8.83 14.83
CA GLY A 388 -20.66 9.98 14.10
C GLY A 388 -19.67 11.13 13.80
N LYS A 389 -18.56 11.19 14.53
CA LYS A 389 -17.36 12.02 14.39
C LYS A 389 -16.15 11.17 14.75
N VAL A 390 -14.97 11.57 14.31
CA VAL A 390 -13.72 10.90 14.69
C VAL A 390 -13.23 11.41 16.04
N TYR A 391 -12.84 10.47 16.90
CA TYR A 391 -12.25 10.70 18.20
C TYR A 391 -10.89 10.05 18.28
N TYR A 392 -9.98 10.67 19.03
CA TYR A 392 -8.69 10.12 19.40
C TYR A 392 -8.70 9.67 20.87
N LEU A 393 -8.23 8.46 21.14
CA LEU A 393 -8.05 7.94 22.50
C LEU A 393 -6.71 8.42 23.07
N ASP A 394 -6.78 9.30 24.06
CA ASP A 394 -5.64 9.66 24.88
C ASP A 394 -5.45 8.56 25.93
N TYR A 395 -4.52 7.63 25.66
CA TYR A 395 -4.22 6.50 26.54
C TYR A 395 -3.88 6.94 27.96
N ASP A 396 -3.10 8.02 28.12
CA ASP A 396 -2.66 8.48 29.44
C ASP A 396 -3.84 8.92 30.30
N LYS A 397 -4.80 9.63 29.70
CA LYS A 397 -5.99 10.12 30.40
C LYS A 397 -7.13 9.09 30.48
N GLY A 398 -7.17 8.14 29.53
CA GLY A 398 -8.30 7.24 29.31
C GLY A 398 -9.54 8.00 28.84
N GLU A 399 -9.37 9.04 28.01
CA GLU A 399 -10.44 9.92 27.52
C GLU A 399 -10.43 9.96 25.97
N LEU A 400 -11.62 10.09 25.38
CA LEU A 400 -11.76 10.36 23.95
C LEU A 400 -11.76 11.86 23.68
N ILE A 401 -10.84 12.30 22.84
CA ILE A 401 -10.70 13.67 22.36
C ILE A 401 -11.40 13.76 21.00
N LYS A 402 -12.49 14.53 20.93
CA LYS A 402 -13.13 14.85 19.64
C LYS A 402 -12.17 15.65 18.77
N LEU A 403 -11.96 15.22 17.53
CA LEU A 403 -11.14 15.98 16.59
C LEU A 403 -11.85 17.29 16.19
N GLU A 404 -11.20 18.43 16.43
CA GLU A 404 -11.80 19.78 16.39
C GLU A 404 -12.51 20.10 15.07
N LYS A 405 -11.92 19.71 13.93
CA LYS A 405 -12.38 20.09 12.59
C LYS A 405 -12.78 18.91 11.69
N ASN A 406 -12.95 17.73 12.29
CA ASN A 406 -13.57 16.61 11.63
C ASN A 406 -15.10 16.78 11.68
N ASP A 407 -15.69 17.26 10.57
CA ASP A 407 -17.15 17.50 10.50
C ASP A 407 -17.92 16.32 9.90
N GLY A 408 -17.23 15.21 9.58
CA GLY A 408 -17.81 13.98 9.05
C GLY A 408 -18.14 14.02 7.56
N ARG A 409 -17.87 15.14 6.87
CA ARG A 409 -18.03 15.25 5.40
C ARG A 409 -16.67 15.11 4.74
N GLY A 410 -16.14 13.90 4.73
CA GLY A 410 -14.78 13.66 4.29
C GLY A 410 -14.31 12.24 4.55
N VAL A 411 -13.01 12.01 4.30
CA VAL A 411 -12.33 10.76 4.67
C VAL A 411 -11.24 11.08 5.67
N PHE A 412 -11.25 10.35 6.78
CA PHE A 412 -10.18 10.37 7.77
C PHE A 412 -9.25 9.17 7.56
N PHE A 413 -7.95 9.42 7.58
CA PHE A 413 -6.91 8.41 7.47
C PHE A 413 -6.07 8.42 8.75
N ALA A 414 -6.14 7.35 9.54
CA ALA A 414 -5.12 7.08 10.55
C ALA A 414 -3.83 6.67 9.82
N LEU A 415 -2.75 7.41 10.03
CA LEU A 415 -1.45 7.12 9.42
C LEU A 415 -0.51 6.38 10.38
N GLY A 416 -0.93 6.25 11.64
CA GLY A 416 -0.29 5.53 12.74
C GLY A 416 -1.16 5.65 13.98
N GLU A 417 -0.64 5.22 15.13
CA GLU A 417 -1.37 5.32 16.40
C GLU A 417 -1.69 6.77 16.77
N ASP A 418 -0.69 7.66 16.68
CA ASP A 418 -0.78 9.01 17.22
C ASP A 418 -0.98 10.10 16.19
N TYR A 419 -1.15 9.76 14.91
CA TYR A 419 -1.30 10.77 13.87
C TYR A 419 -2.16 10.32 12.72
N GLY A 420 -2.84 11.29 12.12
CA GLY A 420 -3.76 11.07 11.03
C GLY A 420 -3.97 12.33 10.20
N LYS A 421 -4.58 12.15 9.05
CA LYS A 421 -4.98 13.23 8.15
C LYS A 421 -6.46 13.14 7.90
N ASP A 422 -7.11 14.29 7.75
CA ASP A 422 -8.44 14.33 7.17
C ASP A 422 -8.48 15.19 5.92
N PHE A 423 -9.41 14.79 5.06
CA PHE A 423 -9.78 15.53 3.87
C PHE A 423 -11.29 15.75 3.96
N ASN A 424 -11.72 17.00 4.16
CA ASN A 424 -13.14 17.37 4.23
C ASN A 424 -13.57 18.21 3.02
N LEU A 425 -14.78 17.94 2.54
CA LEU A 425 -15.46 18.74 1.53
C LEU A 425 -16.18 19.91 2.20
N ASN A 426 -16.07 21.11 1.62
CA ASN A 426 -16.78 22.27 2.17
C ASN A 426 -18.30 22.11 2.07
N ALA A 427 -18.99 22.71 3.05
CA ALA A 427 -20.42 22.58 3.27
C ALA A 427 -21.31 23.01 2.09
N GLU A 428 -20.77 23.83 1.18
CA GLU A 428 -21.50 24.43 0.07
C GLU A 428 -21.39 23.64 -1.24
N GLY A 429 -20.73 22.48 -1.25
CA GLY A 429 -20.50 21.72 -2.49
C GLY A 429 -19.56 22.44 -3.48
N VAL A 430 -18.89 23.52 -3.05
CA VAL A 430 -17.90 24.28 -3.81
C VAL A 430 -16.52 23.66 -3.60
N GLU A 431 -15.73 23.63 -4.68
CA GLU A 431 -14.42 22.97 -4.94
C GLU A 431 -13.26 23.21 -3.96
N THR A 432 -13.51 23.75 -2.75
CA THR A 432 -12.47 24.00 -1.77
C THR A 432 -12.43 22.89 -0.71
N THR A 433 -11.35 22.12 -0.72
CA THR A 433 -11.12 21.01 0.20
C THR A 433 -10.37 21.49 1.43
N ARG A 434 -10.87 21.24 2.63
CA ARG A 434 -10.15 21.49 3.88
C ARG A 434 -9.34 20.25 4.24
N ARG A 435 -8.11 20.47 4.69
CA ARG A 435 -7.10 19.45 4.92
C ARG A 435 -6.48 19.68 6.30
N TYR A 436 -6.66 18.77 7.24
CA TYR A 436 -6.05 18.86 8.56
C TYR A 436 -5.14 17.68 8.83
N ILE A 437 -4.06 17.96 9.55
CA ILE A 437 -3.18 16.96 10.14
C ILE A 437 -3.43 16.95 11.64
N TYR A 438 -3.60 15.76 12.19
CA TYR A 438 -3.74 15.53 13.62
C TYR A 438 -2.52 14.79 14.15
N PHE A 439 -2.06 15.20 15.33
CA PHE A 439 -1.04 14.53 16.11
C PHE A 439 -1.46 14.53 17.58
N LYS A 440 -1.51 13.34 18.20
CA LYS A 440 -2.02 13.07 19.55
C LYS A 440 -3.39 13.74 19.78
N GLY A 441 -4.27 13.57 18.79
CA GLY A 441 -5.63 14.12 18.79
C GLY A 441 -5.77 15.63 18.56
N ARG A 442 -4.68 16.36 18.26
CA ARG A 442 -4.68 17.82 18.08
C ARG A 442 -4.25 18.23 16.68
N ILE A 443 -4.80 19.34 16.18
CA ILE A 443 -4.42 19.88 14.87
C ILE A 443 -2.99 20.43 14.92
N LEU A 444 -2.14 19.96 14.01
CA LEU A 444 -0.82 20.52 13.79
C LEU A 444 -0.94 21.78 12.91
N LYS A 445 -0.93 22.96 13.56
CA LYS A 445 -0.96 24.24 12.86
C LYS A 445 0.30 24.43 12.01
N ASN A 446 0.11 24.94 10.79
CA ASN A 446 1.16 25.21 9.80
C ASN A 446 1.92 23.97 9.31
N ALA A 447 1.39 22.77 9.59
CA ALA A 447 1.93 21.57 8.99
C ALA A 447 1.57 21.52 7.51
N ASP A 448 2.54 21.15 6.68
CA ASP A 448 2.30 20.99 5.26
C ASP A 448 1.57 19.66 5.02
N TYR A 449 0.28 19.75 4.66
CA TYR A 449 -0.59 18.58 4.52
C TYR A 449 0.00 17.52 3.60
N ASP A 450 0.48 17.96 2.44
CA ASP A 450 0.99 17.05 1.44
C ASP A 450 2.25 16.39 2.00
N SER A 451 3.28 17.13 2.41
CA SER A 451 4.55 16.51 2.82
C SER A 451 4.60 15.85 4.21
N PHE A 452 3.54 15.93 5.02
CA PHE A 452 3.50 15.34 6.36
C PHE A 452 3.46 13.81 6.34
N GLY A 453 4.27 13.18 7.17
CA GLY A 453 4.24 11.73 7.40
C GLY A 453 5.49 11.25 8.13
N ILE A 454 5.65 9.94 8.27
CA ILE A 454 6.91 9.35 8.73
C ILE A 454 7.92 9.35 7.58
N LYS A 455 9.14 9.80 7.87
CA LYS A 455 10.29 9.70 6.97
C LYS A 455 11.47 9.12 7.71
N TYR A 456 12.14 8.16 7.10
CA TYR A 456 13.43 7.70 7.60
C TYR A 456 14.52 8.74 7.31
N ASN A 457 15.33 9.05 8.32
CA ASN A 457 16.47 9.94 8.23
C ASN A 457 17.77 9.12 8.23
N ASP A 458 18.34 8.91 7.04
CA ASP A 458 19.54 8.09 6.83
C ASP A 458 20.74 8.55 7.68
N GLN A 459 20.89 9.85 7.90
CA GLN A 459 22.04 10.41 8.64
C GLN A 459 21.96 10.12 10.14
N LYS A 460 20.74 10.03 10.66
CA LYS A 460 20.48 9.81 12.08
C LYS A 460 20.09 8.38 12.42
N ASN A 461 19.83 7.53 11.41
CA ASN A 461 19.34 6.16 11.57
C ASN A 461 18.06 6.08 12.44
N VAL A 462 17.09 6.96 12.14
CA VAL A 462 15.82 7.08 12.89
C VAL A 462 14.67 7.39 11.95
N PHE A 463 13.45 7.07 12.38
CA PHE A 463 12.23 7.54 11.73
C PHE A 463 11.79 8.88 12.34
N GLU A 464 11.40 9.84 11.50
CA GLU A 464 10.94 11.17 11.90
C GLU A 464 9.50 11.36 11.42
N ILE A 465 8.57 11.68 12.32
CA ILE A 465 7.28 12.26 11.93
C ILE A 465 7.57 13.71 11.56
N ARG A 466 7.45 14.06 10.28
CA ARG A 466 7.89 15.36 9.76
C ARG A 466 7.06 15.80 8.57
N ASP A 467 7.19 17.08 8.23
CA ASP A 467 6.81 17.60 6.92
C ASP A 467 8.05 18.21 6.23
N LYS A 468 7.84 18.89 5.10
CA LYS A 468 8.92 19.57 4.36
C LYS A 468 9.54 20.75 5.13
N ASN A 469 8.82 21.30 6.11
CA ASN A 469 9.22 22.48 6.85
C ASN A 469 9.91 22.13 8.18
N ARG A 470 9.52 21.04 8.87
CA ARG A 470 10.06 20.67 10.19
C ARG A 470 9.82 19.21 10.59
N VAL A 471 10.52 18.79 11.63
CA VAL A 471 10.35 17.50 12.33
C VAL A 471 9.47 17.71 13.58
N TYR A 472 8.48 16.84 13.78
CA TYR A 472 7.54 16.86 14.91
C TYR A 472 7.94 15.89 16.03
N GLU A 473 8.33 14.67 15.66
CA GLU A 473 8.75 13.63 16.60
C GLU A 473 9.81 12.76 15.93
N THR A 474 10.73 12.23 16.72
CA THR A 474 11.72 11.24 16.27
C THR A 474 11.42 9.93 16.98
N LEU A 475 11.13 8.90 16.18
CA LEU A 475 10.86 7.55 16.63
C LEU A 475 12.19 6.80 16.70
N LYS A 476 12.45 6.15 17.83
CA LYS A 476 13.58 5.23 17.94
C LYS A 476 13.27 4.00 17.08
N ASN A 477 14.27 3.47 16.39
CA ASN A 477 14.23 2.10 15.88
C ASN A 477 14.25 1.20 17.13
N GLU A 478 13.07 0.81 17.60
CA GLU A 478 12.92 -0.27 18.59
C GLU A 478 12.63 -1.59 17.87
#